data_AF-A0A3R6TWL7-F1
#
_entry.id   AF-A0A3R6TWL7-F1
#
_cell.length_a   1.000
_cell.length_b   1.000
_cell.length_c   1.000
_cell.angle_alpha   90.00
_cell.angle_beta   90.00
_cell.angle_gamma   90.00
#
_symmetry.space_group_name_H-M   'P 1'
#
loop_
_entity.id
_entity.type
_entity.pdbx_description
1 polymer ?
#
loop_
_entity_poly.entity_id
_entity_poly.type
_entity_poly.pdbx_seq_one_letter_code
_entity_poly.pdbx_strand_id
1 'polypeptide(L)'
;MNAYRMLEILIQQNQFELLKGKDEFHTPQDIRLVYLMNDAVECFLAFRNARITGDYLAEYEGELETHLDRREERSALVVHQGHNVFTLFFEKLEPEYHLYDYGQIGHFWVKGYDYLRQLEYRIAILWDKYKYMGEDCCNEEEQKLAWLAKFPPLNFTCYPSVPPQYLPDREDGWVLAEEAWEVMMELAKEAGDHSLQRALERYRKHPGKWMAKHVARLLHRKSHAKTVDLLAEKLKTVASAYPDRSFGQERDTKYGIAMKAALEGQKVLAEKGIQSVVLREEPFVEAADTLDFKAHLMIWMPGIINRKTEIRTFTFSAKEIK
;
A
#
# COMPACT_ATOMS: atom_id res chain seq x y z
N MET A 1 -11.40 1.69 -16.50
CA MET A 1 -10.14 1.12 -17.06
C MET A 1 -10.44 -0.06 -17.98
N ASN A 2 -9.60 -0.34 -19.00
CA ASN A 2 -9.80 -1.46 -19.92
C ASN A 2 -9.03 -2.72 -19.45
N ALA A 3 -9.74 -3.83 -19.23
CA ALA A 3 -9.17 -5.10 -18.73
C ALA A 3 -8.01 -5.63 -19.57
N TYR A 4 -8.08 -5.48 -20.90
CA TYR A 4 -7.02 -5.92 -21.80
C TYR A 4 -5.77 -5.04 -21.67
N ARG A 5 -5.94 -3.74 -21.40
CA ARG A 5 -4.81 -2.85 -21.15
C ARG A 5 -4.10 -3.20 -19.83
N MET A 6 -4.87 -3.56 -18.81
CA MET A 6 -4.33 -4.05 -17.54
C MET A 6 -3.53 -5.35 -17.75
N LEU A 7 -4.04 -6.28 -18.57
CA LEU A 7 -3.35 -7.51 -18.93
C LEU A 7 -2.01 -7.22 -19.64
N GLU A 8 -2.00 -6.29 -20.61
CA GLU A 8 -0.77 -5.85 -21.28
C GLU A 8 0.26 -5.30 -20.31
N ILE A 9 -0.16 -4.50 -19.30
CA ILE A 9 0.73 -3.95 -18.29
C ILE A 9 1.39 -5.07 -17.47
N LEU A 10 0.62 -6.07 -17.03
CA LEU A 10 1.15 -7.21 -16.28
C LEU A 10 2.19 -8.00 -17.09
N ILE A 11 1.88 -8.27 -18.36
CA ILE A 11 2.80 -8.96 -19.27
C ILE A 11 4.10 -8.17 -19.43
N GLN A 12 4.02 -6.85 -19.64
CA GLN A 12 5.21 -5.98 -19.76
C GLN A 12 6.06 -5.94 -18.48
N GLN A 13 5.43 -6.13 -17.32
CA GLN A 13 6.10 -6.17 -16.03
C GLN A 13 6.58 -7.57 -15.64
N ASN A 14 6.37 -8.56 -16.52
CA ASN A 14 6.64 -9.96 -16.25
C ASN A 14 5.94 -10.47 -14.97
N GLN A 15 4.75 -9.92 -14.67
CA GLN A 15 3.94 -10.30 -13.51
C GLN A 15 2.79 -11.17 -13.97
N PHE A 16 2.72 -12.39 -13.47
CA PHE A 16 1.65 -13.31 -13.82
C PHE A 16 1.41 -14.31 -12.69
N GLU A 17 0.49 -13.96 -11.79
CA GLU A 17 0.10 -14.80 -10.65
C GLU A 17 -1.38 -15.13 -10.72
N LEU A 18 -1.70 -16.41 -10.98
CA LEU A 18 -3.07 -16.90 -10.97
C LEU A 18 -3.48 -17.39 -9.57
N LEU A 19 -4.62 -16.90 -9.09
CA LEU A 19 -5.28 -17.45 -7.91
C LEU A 19 -6.05 -18.73 -8.29
N LYS A 20 -5.80 -19.81 -7.53
CA LYS A 20 -6.46 -21.09 -7.72
C LYS A 20 -7.95 -21.00 -7.36
N GLY A 21 -8.81 -21.45 -8.26
CA GLY A 21 -10.22 -21.71 -7.95
C GLY A 21 -10.40 -22.97 -7.11
N LYS A 22 -11.65 -23.28 -6.74
CA LYS A 22 -11.99 -24.39 -5.83
C LYS A 22 -11.73 -25.78 -6.44
N ASP A 23 -11.80 -25.90 -7.77
CA ASP A 23 -11.79 -27.18 -8.50
C ASP A 23 -10.60 -27.32 -9.48
N GLU A 24 -9.41 -26.85 -9.06
CA GLU A 24 -8.18 -26.75 -9.88
C GLU A 24 -8.37 -25.94 -11.18
N PHE A 25 -7.34 -25.77 -12.02
CA PHE A 25 -7.43 -24.90 -13.20
C PHE A 25 -8.10 -25.55 -14.43
N HIS A 26 -8.39 -26.84 -14.38
CA HIS A 26 -8.77 -27.62 -15.58
C HIS A 26 -10.29 -27.72 -15.81
N THR A 27 -11.10 -27.38 -14.81
CA THR A 27 -12.56 -27.33 -14.93
C THR A 27 -13.02 -25.90 -15.23
N PRO A 28 -14.13 -25.70 -15.98
CA PRO A 28 -14.64 -24.36 -16.26
C PRO A 28 -15.04 -23.64 -14.97
N GLN A 29 -14.36 -22.53 -14.67
CA GLN A 29 -14.58 -21.70 -13.48
C GLN A 29 -14.04 -20.29 -13.72
N ASP A 30 -14.31 -19.36 -12.81
CA ASP A 30 -13.63 -18.08 -12.85
C ASP A 30 -12.19 -18.21 -12.34
N ILE A 31 -11.24 -17.76 -13.16
CA ILE A 31 -9.82 -17.74 -12.81
C ILE A 31 -9.40 -16.28 -12.66
N ARG A 32 -8.75 -15.94 -11.55
CA ARG A 32 -8.29 -14.58 -11.26
C ARG A 32 -6.79 -14.48 -11.46
N LEU A 33 -6.36 -13.46 -12.18
CA LEU A 33 -4.96 -13.04 -12.27
C LEU A 33 -4.77 -11.80 -11.40
N VAL A 34 -3.81 -11.83 -10.48
CA VAL A 34 -3.48 -10.69 -9.61
C VAL A 34 -3.02 -9.52 -10.48
N TYR A 35 -3.67 -8.36 -10.33
CA TYR A 35 -3.28 -7.13 -11.02
C TYR A 35 -2.58 -6.14 -10.10
N LEU A 36 -3.20 -5.82 -8.97
CA LEU A 36 -2.62 -4.96 -7.94
C LEU A 36 -3.09 -5.46 -6.57
N MET A 37 -2.16 -5.72 -5.67
CA MET A 37 -2.47 -6.17 -4.32
C MET A 37 -1.63 -5.40 -3.30
N ASN A 38 -2.29 -4.48 -2.60
CA ASN A 38 -1.70 -3.70 -1.52
C ASN A 38 -2.78 -3.35 -0.48
N ASP A 39 -2.40 -2.67 0.60
CA ASP A 39 -3.33 -2.41 1.70
C ASP A 39 -4.48 -1.43 1.40
N ALA A 40 -4.46 -0.77 0.24
CA ALA A 40 -5.56 0.07 -0.21
C ALA A 40 -6.45 -0.64 -1.26
N VAL A 41 -5.92 -1.64 -1.97
CA VAL A 41 -6.58 -2.27 -3.14
C VAL A 41 -6.21 -3.74 -3.26
N GLU A 42 -7.22 -4.59 -3.44
CA GLU A 42 -7.06 -5.92 -4.03
C GLU A 42 -7.78 -5.93 -5.39
N CYS A 43 -7.03 -6.02 -6.47
CA CYS A 43 -7.55 -6.00 -7.84
C CYS A 43 -7.04 -7.20 -8.64
N PHE A 44 -7.97 -7.78 -9.39
CA PHE A 44 -7.79 -8.96 -10.21
C PHE A 44 -8.32 -8.74 -11.62
N LEU A 45 -7.73 -9.43 -12.57
CA LEU A 45 -8.33 -9.70 -13.86
C LEU A 45 -9.04 -11.04 -13.78
N ALA A 46 -10.37 -11.01 -13.78
CA ALA A 46 -11.21 -12.20 -13.77
C ALA A 46 -11.44 -12.69 -15.20
N PHE A 47 -10.93 -13.88 -15.48
CA PHE A 47 -11.23 -14.67 -16.67
C PHE A 47 -12.48 -15.50 -16.39
N ARG A 48 -13.62 -15.11 -16.98
CA ARG A 48 -14.92 -15.75 -16.75
C ARG A 48 -15.07 -17.04 -17.52
N ASN A 49 -15.63 -18.04 -16.85
CA ASN A 49 -15.84 -19.38 -17.40
C ASN A 49 -14.57 -19.92 -18.10
N ALA A 50 -13.46 -19.78 -17.39
CA ALA A 50 -12.13 -20.05 -17.89
C ALA A 50 -11.66 -21.46 -17.54
N ARG A 51 -10.69 -21.95 -18.30
CA ARG A 51 -9.99 -23.21 -18.05
C ARG A 51 -8.58 -23.17 -18.62
N ILE A 52 -7.68 -23.94 -18.02
CA ILE A 52 -6.30 -24.11 -18.46
C ILE A 52 -6.08 -25.50 -19.07
N THR A 53 -5.38 -25.53 -20.19
CA THR A 53 -4.73 -26.73 -20.74
C THR A 53 -3.22 -26.54 -20.73
N GLY A 54 -2.49 -27.58 -20.32
CA GLY A 54 -1.06 -27.49 -19.98
C GLY A 54 -0.86 -27.25 -18.48
N ASP A 55 0.40 -27.19 -18.05
CA ASP A 55 0.76 -27.04 -16.65
C ASP A 55 1.08 -25.56 -16.35
N TYR A 56 0.44 -24.97 -15.34
CA TYR A 56 0.82 -23.65 -14.84
C TYR A 56 1.87 -23.81 -13.73
N LEU A 57 3.07 -23.29 -13.96
CA LEU A 57 4.16 -23.30 -12.99
C LEU A 57 4.10 -22.02 -12.16
N ALA A 58 3.52 -22.08 -10.96
CA ALA A 58 3.34 -20.91 -10.11
C ALA A 58 4.67 -20.27 -9.65
N GLU A 59 5.71 -21.08 -9.44
CA GLU A 59 7.03 -20.65 -8.95
C GLU A 59 8.01 -20.28 -10.08
N TYR A 60 7.51 -20.02 -11.29
CA TYR A 60 8.37 -19.66 -12.43
C TYR A 60 8.81 -18.20 -12.35
N GLU A 61 10.12 -17.97 -12.25
CA GLU A 61 10.72 -16.63 -12.11
C GLU A 61 11.34 -16.06 -13.41
N GLY A 62 11.20 -16.76 -14.54
CA GLY A 62 11.79 -16.32 -15.82
C GLY A 62 10.90 -15.39 -16.65
N GLU A 63 11.38 -14.97 -17.83
CA GLU A 63 10.61 -14.15 -18.76
C GLU A 63 9.40 -14.91 -19.34
N LEU A 64 8.27 -14.22 -19.44
CA LEU A 64 7.02 -14.73 -19.97
C LEU A 64 6.80 -14.22 -21.40
N GLU A 65 6.47 -15.13 -22.31
CA GLU A 65 5.93 -14.76 -23.63
C GLU A 65 4.44 -15.05 -23.65
N THR A 66 3.64 -14.13 -24.18
CA THR A 66 2.19 -14.31 -24.23
C THR A 66 1.61 -13.99 -25.60
N HIS A 67 0.55 -14.71 -25.97
CA HIS A 67 -0.21 -14.48 -27.19
C HIS A 67 -1.71 -14.52 -26.89
N LEU A 68 -2.40 -13.42 -27.15
CA LEU A 68 -3.84 -13.28 -26.93
C LEU A 68 -4.59 -13.39 -28.26
N ASP A 69 -5.41 -14.44 -28.41
CA ASP A 69 -6.39 -14.57 -29.49
C ASP A 69 -7.78 -14.18 -28.98
N ARG A 70 -8.36 -13.12 -29.55
CA ARG A 70 -9.67 -12.58 -29.16
C ARG A 70 -10.75 -13.04 -30.13
N ARG A 71 -11.76 -13.72 -29.62
CA ARG A 71 -12.94 -14.14 -30.37
C ARG A 71 -14.21 -13.69 -29.66
N GLU A 72 -15.32 -13.63 -30.39
CA GLU A 72 -16.62 -13.18 -29.85
C GLU A 72 -17.15 -14.12 -28.76
N GLU A 73 -17.00 -15.44 -28.93
CA GLU A 73 -17.55 -16.42 -27.98
C GLU A 73 -16.53 -16.89 -26.93
N ARG A 74 -15.28 -17.15 -27.35
CA ARG A 74 -14.24 -17.67 -26.46
C ARG A 74 -12.85 -17.25 -26.91
N SER A 75 -12.19 -16.45 -26.09
CA SER A 75 -10.82 -16.01 -26.29
C SER A 75 -9.83 -17.01 -25.68
N ALA A 76 -8.57 -16.92 -26.09
CA ALA A 76 -7.48 -17.73 -25.59
C ALA A 76 -6.25 -16.86 -25.31
N LEU A 77 -5.61 -17.09 -24.15
CA LEU A 77 -4.32 -16.53 -23.80
C LEU A 77 -3.32 -17.68 -23.69
N VAL A 78 -2.36 -17.73 -24.61
CA VAL A 78 -1.23 -18.66 -24.56
C VAL A 78 -0.12 -17.99 -23.76
N VAL A 79 0.46 -18.71 -22.80
CA VAL A 79 1.54 -18.21 -21.93
C VAL A 79 2.69 -19.22 -21.95
N HIS A 80 3.88 -18.73 -22.25
CA HIS A 80 5.12 -19.47 -22.21
C HIS A 80 5.87 -19.14 -20.92
N GLN A 81 6.21 -20.18 -20.17
CA GLN A 81 7.08 -20.16 -18.99
C GLN A 81 8.38 -20.89 -19.35
N GLY A 82 9.22 -20.24 -20.16
CA GLY A 82 10.39 -20.85 -20.78
C GLY A 82 9.99 -21.94 -21.78
N HIS A 83 10.32 -23.20 -21.47
CA HIS A 83 9.92 -24.35 -22.29
C HIS A 83 8.51 -24.88 -21.98
N ASN A 84 7.94 -24.47 -20.85
CA ASN A 84 6.58 -24.82 -20.47
C ASN A 84 5.58 -23.90 -21.17
N VAL A 85 4.44 -24.43 -21.61
CA VAL A 85 3.38 -23.65 -22.24
C VAL A 85 2.04 -24.12 -21.70
N PHE A 86 1.21 -23.15 -21.32
CA PHE A 86 -0.20 -23.40 -21.04
C PHE A 86 -1.08 -22.42 -21.82
N THR A 87 -2.33 -22.80 -22.03
CA THR A 87 -3.34 -21.97 -22.68
C THR A 87 -4.52 -21.80 -21.75
N LEU A 88 -4.88 -20.54 -21.49
CA LEU A 88 -6.06 -20.15 -20.73
C LEU A 88 -7.16 -19.77 -21.71
N PHE A 89 -8.22 -20.58 -21.77
CA PHE A 89 -9.44 -20.28 -22.53
C PHE A 89 -10.43 -19.58 -21.63
N PHE A 90 -11.14 -18.57 -22.13
CA PHE A 90 -12.09 -17.79 -21.33
C PHE A 90 -13.13 -17.11 -22.22
N GLU A 91 -14.30 -16.80 -21.66
CA GLU A 91 -15.39 -16.15 -22.40
C GLU A 91 -15.31 -14.62 -22.27
N LYS A 92 -14.96 -14.13 -21.09
CA LYS A 92 -14.85 -12.69 -20.82
C LYS A 92 -13.67 -12.39 -19.90
N LEU A 93 -13.04 -11.24 -20.11
CA LEU A 93 -12.03 -10.68 -19.23
C LEU A 93 -12.56 -9.38 -18.64
N GLU A 94 -12.60 -9.28 -17.32
CA GLU A 94 -13.06 -8.07 -16.63
C GLU A 94 -12.27 -7.80 -15.34
N PRO A 95 -12.12 -6.53 -14.95
CA PRO A 95 -11.50 -6.20 -13.67
C PRO A 95 -12.48 -6.47 -12.53
N GLU A 96 -12.01 -7.14 -11.49
CA GLU A 96 -12.63 -7.21 -10.17
C GLU A 96 -11.72 -6.46 -9.20
N TYR A 97 -12.27 -5.62 -8.32
CA TYR A 97 -11.46 -4.92 -7.33
C TYR A 97 -12.24 -4.59 -6.07
N HIS A 98 -11.54 -4.64 -4.95
CA HIS A 98 -12.01 -4.21 -3.64
C HIS A 98 -11.08 -3.11 -3.12
N LEU A 99 -11.68 -2.06 -2.55
CA LEU A 99 -10.97 -0.93 -1.95
C LEU A 99 -11.16 -0.98 -0.43
N TYR A 100 -10.09 -0.71 0.32
CA TYR A 100 -10.09 -0.86 1.78
C TYR A 100 -9.57 0.39 2.49
N ASP A 101 -9.99 0.57 3.74
CA ASP A 101 -9.45 1.62 4.61
C ASP A 101 -7.99 1.30 4.98
N TYR A 102 -7.09 2.06 4.36
CA TYR A 102 -5.65 1.99 4.61
C TYR A 102 -5.15 3.03 5.63
N GLY A 103 -6.04 3.86 6.17
CA GLY A 103 -5.73 5.04 6.97
C GLY A 103 -5.00 4.71 8.28
N GLN A 104 -5.25 3.51 8.83
CA GLN A 104 -4.62 3.01 10.04
C GLN A 104 -3.71 1.80 9.79
N ILE A 105 -3.37 1.51 8.53
CA ILE A 105 -2.39 0.47 8.22
C ILE A 105 -1.01 0.90 8.70
N GLY A 106 -0.26 -0.04 9.30
CA GLY A 106 1.10 0.23 9.73
C GLY A 106 2.01 -0.99 9.79
N HIS A 107 3.10 -0.94 9.01
CA HIS A 107 4.14 -1.96 8.93
C HIS A 107 5.47 -1.46 9.51
N PHE A 108 6.10 -2.24 10.38
CA PHE A 108 7.29 -1.81 11.13
C PHE A 108 8.56 -2.59 10.73
N TRP A 109 8.78 -2.77 9.43
CA TRP A 109 9.92 -3.53 8.91
C TRP A 109 11.27 -2.81 9.07
N VAL A 110 11.27 -1.48 8.98
CA VAL A 110 12.48 -0.64 9.13
C VAL A 110 12.37 0.19 10.40
N LYS A 111 13.35 0.03 11.30
CA LYS A 111 13.34 0.72 12.60
C LYS A 111 13.61 2.21 12.50
N GLY A 112 12.90 2.98 13.32
CA GLY A 112 13.19 4.37 13.61
C GLY A 112 12.56 5.32 12.61
N TYR A 113 12.08 6.45 13.12
CA TYR A 113 11.21 7.38 12.38
C TYR A 113 9.92 6.73 11.91
N ASP A 114 9.39 5.81 12.72
CA ASP A 114 8.33 4.89 12.33
C ASP A 114 7.10 5.63 11.77
N TYR A 115 6.71 6.75 12.39
CA TYR A 115 5.60 7.60 11.92
C TYR A 115 5.79 8.17 10.51
N LEU A 116 7.01 8.56 10.11
CA LEU A 116 7.26 9.02 8.74
C LEU A 116 7.31 7.86 7.75
N ARG A 117 7.81 6.69 8.18
CA ARG A 117 7.78 5.48 7.35
C ARG A 117 6.35 4.98 7.13
N GLN A 118 5.47 5.10 8.13
CA GLN A 118 4.05 4.80 7.95
C GLN A 118 3.37 5.77 7.00
N LEU A 119 3.77 7.05 6.99
CA LEU A 119 3.29 8.00 5.99
C LEU A 119 3.80 7.62 4.60
N GLU A 120 5.10 7.37 4.47
CA GLU A 120 5.71 6.95 3.21
C GLU A 120 5.03 5.70 2.64
N TYR A 121 4.84 4.66 3.45
CA TYR A 121 4.17 3.43 3.06
C TYR A 121 2.74 3.69 2.55
N ARG A 122 1.92 4.39 3.33
CA ARG A 122 0.53 4.69 2.97
C ARG A 122 0.44 5.56 1.71
N ILE A 123 1.38 6.49 1.52
CA ILE A 123 1.49 7.30 0.32
C ILE A 123 1.91 6.44 -0.89
N ALA A 124 2.82 5.48 -0.70
CA ALA A 124 3.28 4.59 -1.77
C ALA A 124 2.14 3.67 -2.28
N ILE A 125 1.40 3.02 -1.38
CA ILE A 125 0.25 2.18 -1.77
C ILE A 125 -0.88 3.00 -2.41
N LEU A 126 -1.08 4.24 -1.95
CA LEU A 126 -2.03 5.18 -2.55
C LEU A 126 -1.58 5.62 -3.94
N TRP A 127 -0.28 5.84 -4.16
CA TRP A 127 0.25 6.13 -5.48
C TRP A 127 0.05 4.96 -6.44
N ASP A 128 0.27 3.72 -6.00
CA ASP A 128 0.01 2.55 -6.82
C ASP A 128 -1.49 2.41 -7.14
N LYS A 129 -2.36 2.64 -6.16
CA LYS A 129 -3.82 2.73 -6.37
C LYS A 129 -4.14 3.78 -7.44
N TYR A 130 -3.68 5.01 -7.30
CA TYR A 130 -3.93 6.09 -8.26
C TYR A 130 -3.41 5.75 -9.66
N LYS A 131 -2.15 5.30 -9.75
CA LYS A 131 -1.47 5.06 -11.02
C LYS A 131 -2.03 3.87 -11.79
N TYR A 132 -2.34 2.77 -11.11
CA TYR A 132 -2.72 1.52 -11.75
C TYR A 132 -4.23 1.29 -11.78
N MET A 133 -5.02 1.92 -10.90
CA MET A 133 -6.48 1.85 -10.88
C MET A 133 -7.16 3.10 -11.47
N GLY A 134 -6.41 4.18 -11.67
CA GLY A 134 -6.88 5.41 -12.28
C GLY A 134 -7.71 6.29 -11.34
N GLU A 135 -8.07 7.48 -11.85
CA GLU A 135 -8.77 8.52 -11.09
C GLU A 135 -10.12 8.07 -10.52
N ASP A 136 -10.86 7.22 -11.23
CA ASP A 136 -12.18 6.74 -10.78
C ASP A 136 -12.14 5.93 -9.47
N CYS A 137 -10.97 5.38 -9.13
CA CYS A 137 -10.77 4.62 -7.88
C CYS A 137 -10.26 5.50 -6.73
N CYS A 138 -9.97 6.78 -6.96
CA CYS A 138 -9.43 7.72 -5.98
C CYS A 138 -10.34 8.94 -5.87
N ASN A 139 -10.70 9.34 -4.65
CA ASN A 139 -11.35 10.64 -4.47
C ASN A 139 -10.38 11.81 -4.76
N GLU A 140 -10.90 13.03 -4.96
CA GLU A 140 -10.07 14.19 -5.34
C GLU A 140 -8.90 14.47 -4.38
N GLU A 141 -9.13 14.30 -3.07
CA GLU A 141 -8.08 14.55 -2.08
C GLU A 141 -7.04 13.41 -2.06
N GLU A 142 -7.46 12.16 -2.28
CA GLU A 142 -6.55 11.04 -2.52
C GLU A 142 -5.64 11.26 -3.72
N GLN A 143 -6.18 11.76 -4.83
CA GLN A 143 -5.39 12.04 -6.03
C GLN A 143 -4.31 13.08 -5.75
N LYS A 144 -4.62 14.13 -4.98
CA LYS A 144 -3.63 15.11 -4.52
C LYS A 144 -2.58 14.46 -3.62
N LEU A 145 -3.01 13.74 -2.58
CA LEU A 145 -2.09 13.13 -1.61
C LEU A 145 -1.19 12.05 -2.24
N ALA A 146 -1.66 11.33 -3.27
CA ALA A 146 -0.89 10.34 -4.00
C ALA A 146 0.41 10.93 -4.59
N TRP A 147 0.38 12.18 -5.05
CA TRP A 147 1.56 12.85 -5.60
C TRP A 147 2.71 12.98 -4.60
N LEU A 148 2.45 12.91 -3.28
CA LEU A 148 3.52 12.91 -2.28
C LEU A 148 4.48 11.71 -2.42
N ALA A 149 4.13 10.64 -3.15
CA ALA A 149 5.09 9.59 -3.51
C ALA A 149 6.24 10.13 -4.37
N LYS A 150 5.99 11.23 -5.10
CA LYS A 150 6.95 12.02 -5.87
C LYS A 150 7.47 13.24 -5.11
N PHE A 151 7.38 13.23 -3.77
CA PHE A 151 8.05 14.16 -2.86
C PHE A 151 9.28 13.50 -2.20
N PRO A 152 10.50 13.68 -2.73
CA PRO A 152 11.70 13.00 -2.22
C PRO A 152 11.95 13.12 -0.72
N PRO A 153 11.66 14.26 -0.04
CA PRO A 153 11.84 14.35 1.40
C PRO A 153 10.93 13.43 2.23
N LEU A 154 9.85 12.86 1.67
CA LEU A 154 8.92 11.95 2.36
C LEU A 154 8.72 10.60 1.65
N ASN A 155 9.45 10.31 0.59
CA ASN A 155 9.34 9.02 -0.12
C ASN A 155 10.45 8.02 0.28
N PHE A 156 10.44 6.86 -0.36
CA PHE A 156 11.37 5.75 -0.13
C PHE A 156 12.87 6.13 -0.18
N THR A 157 13.24 7.25 -0.82
CA THR A 157 14.65 7.69 -0.87
C THR A 157 15.17 8.27 0.44
N CYS A 158 14.28 8.85 1.25
CA CYS A 158 14.60 9.41 2.57
C CYS A 158 14.01 8.57 3.70
N TYR A 159 12.82 8.00 3.49
CA TYR A 159 12.11 7.17 4.48
C TYR A 159 11.64 5.84 3.90
N PRO A 160 12.55 4.95 3.47
CA PRO A 160 12.14 3.61 3.04
C PRO A 160 11.35 2.91 4.15
N SER A 161 10.10 2.53 3.89
CA SER A 161 9.27 1.74 4.82
C SER A 161 9.58 0.25 4.74
N VAL A 162 10.06 -0.21 3.58
CA VAL A 162 10.45 -1.60 3.31
C VAL A 162 11.97 -1.80 3.35
N PRO A 163 12.44 -3.03 3.64
CA PRO A 163 13.84 -3.41 3.47
C PRO A 163 14.38 -3.17 2.04
N PRO A 164 15.70 -2.95 1.87
CA PRO A 164 16.29 -2.60 0.58
C PRO A 164 15.96 -3.53 -0.59
N GLN A 165 15.83 -4.84 -0.33
CA GLN A 165 15.51 -5.83 -1.36
C GLN A 165 14.11 -5.69 -1.95
N TYR A 166 13.21 -4.95 -1.29
CA TYR A 166 11.84 -4.69 -1.77
C TYR A 166 11.68 -3.26 -2.27
N LEU A 167 12.74 -2.44 -2.26
CA LEU A 167 12.68 -1.09 -2.80
C LEU A 167 12.62 -1.14 -4.33
N PRO A 168 11.83 -0.25 -4.96
CA PRO A 168 11.84 -0.12 -6.40
C PRO A 168 13.22 0.35 -6.88
N ASP A 169 13.78 -0.34 -7.89
CA ASP A 169 15.04 0.04 -8.50
C ASP A 169 14.84 1.18 -9.51
N ARG A 170 14.67 2.43 -9.00
CA ARG A 170 14.45 3.60 -9.86
C ARG A 170 15.11 4.86 -9.30
N GLU A 171 16.01 5.46 -10.10
CA GLU A 171 16.64 6.75 -9.77
C GLU A 171 15.65 7.93 -9.73
N ASP A 172 14.46 7.77 -10.32
CA ASP A 172 13.41 8.80 -10.40
C ASP A 172 12.89 9.24 -9.02
N GLY A 173 13.11 8.45 -7.97
CA GLY A 173 12.70 8.77 -6.60
C GLY A 173 13.27 10.07 -6.04
N TRP A 174 14.33 10.63 -6.64
CA TRP A 174 14.92 11.92 -6.25
C TRP A 174 14.35 13.13 -7.00
N VAL A 175 13.51 12.90 -8.01
CA VAL A 175 12.88 13.96 -8.81
C VAL A 175 11.66 14.49 -8.06
N LEU A 176 11.65 15.80 -7.80
CA LEU A 176 10.52 16.49 -7.19
C LEU A 176 9.47 16.75 -8.27
N ALA A 177 8.26 16.20 -8.12
CA ALA A 177 7.10 16.64 -8.89
C ALA A 177 6.56 17.97 -8.36
N GLU A 178 5.99 18.79 -9.25
CA GLU A 178 5.45 20.10 -8.87
C GLU A 178 4.19 19.92 -8.01
N GLU A 179 3.32 19.00 -8.40
CA GLU A 179 2.11 18.61 -7.69
C GLU A 179 2.42 18.20 -6.24
N ALA A 180 3.49 17.41 -6.07
CA ALA A 180 3.95 16.95 -4.77
C ALA A 180 4.47 18.11 -3.90
N TRP A 181 5.13 19.09 -4.51
CA TRP A 181 5.55 20.31 -3.82
C TRP A 181 4.36 21.16 -3.41
N GLU A 182 3.37 21.34 -4.28
CA GLU A 182 2.16 22.12 -4.01
C GLU A 182 1.39 21.56 -2.81
N VAL A 183 1.18 20.24 -2.78
CA VAL A 183 0.51 19.55 -1.66
C VAL A 183 1.26 19.76 -0.35
N MET A 184 2.59 19.58 -0.34
CA MET A 184 3.38 19.79 0.88
C MET A 184 3.41 21.27 1.31
N MET A 185 3.39 22.19 0.35
CA MET A 185 3.32 23.63 0.61
C MET A 185 1.96 24.02 1.21
N GLU A 186 0.86 23.46 0.70
CA GLU A 186 -0.49 23.66 1.22
C GLU A 186 -0.60 23.14 2.66
N LEU A 187 -0.12 21.92 2.92
CA LEU A 187 -0.05 21.34 4.27
C LEU A 187 0.71 22.26 5.24
N ALA A 188 1.87 22.78 4.82
CA ALA A 188 2.65 23.69 5.65
C ALA A 188 1.97 25.06 5.86
N LYS A 189 1.13 25.52 4.93
CA LYS A 189 0.32 26.74 5.09
C LYS A 189 -0.83 26.51 6.06
N GLU A 190 -1.58 25.42 5.88
CA GLU A 190 -2.71 25.04 6.73
C GLU A 190 -2.25 24.82 8.19
N ALA A 191 -1.08 24.22 8.39
CA ALA A 191 -0.49 24.04 9.71
C ALA A 191 0.16 25.31 10.31
N GLY A 192 0.24 26.42 9.56
CA GLY A 192 0.90 27.67 9.98
C GLY A 192 2.44 27.56 10.10
N ASP A 193 3.07 26.61 9.40
CA ASP A 193 4.50 26.32 9.50
C ASP A 193 5.33 27.16 8.51
N HIS A 194 5.47 28.45 8.80
CA HIS A 194 6.24 29.39 7.98
C HIS A 194 7.72 29.03 7.83
N SER A 195 8.27 28.24 8.77
CA SER A 195 9.66 27.80 8.68
C SER A 195 9.84 26.68 7.66
N LEU A 196 8.90 25.73 7.60
CA LEU A 196 8.88 24.69 6.59
C LEU A 196 8.53 25.25 5.20
N GLN A 197 7.58 26.18 5.10
CA GLN A 197 7.27 26.88 3.83
C GLN A 197 8.54 27.47 3.20
N ARG A 198 9.34 28.23 3.96
CA ARG A 198 10.63 28.78 3.48
C ARG A 198 11.66 27.71 3.12
N ALA A 199 11.62 26.53 3.73
CA ALA A 199 12.48 25.41 3.35
C ALA A 199 12.01 24.77 2.03
N LEU A 200 10.70 24.59 1.86
CA LEU A 200 10.09 24.07 0.64
C LEU A 200 10.33 24.99 -0.57
N GLU A 201 10.22 26.32 -0.41
CA GLU A 201 10.54 27.27 -1.47
C GLU A 201 12.01 27.19 -1.90
N ARG A 202 12.93 27.07 -0.93
CA ARG A 202 14.36 26.89 -1.21
C ARG A 202 14.63 25.58 -1.91
N TYR A 203 13.93 24.52 -1.52
CA TYR A 203 14.04 23.21 -2.17
C TYR A 203 13.56 23.23 -3.61
N ARG A 204 12.41 23.85 -3.91
CA ARG A 204 11.91 24.01 -5.27
C ARG A 204 12.88 24.77 -6.18
N LYS A 205 13.54 25.81 -5.66
CA LYS A 205 14.53 26.60 -6.42
C LYS A 205 15.84 25.84 -6.66
N HIS A 206 16.22 24.94 -5.76
CA HIS A 206 17.48 24.19 -5.82
C HIS A 206 17.22 22.72 -5.50
N PRO A 207 16.52 21.99 -6.39
CA PRO A 207 16.23 20.58 -6.16
C PRO A 207 17.52 19.77 -6.22
N GLY A 208 17.61 18.75 -5.36
CA GLY A 208 18.76 17.85 -5.32
C GLY A 208 18.78 17.02 -4.05
N LYS A 209 19.54 15.92 -4.09
CA LYS A 209 19.60 14.92 -3.01
C LYS A 209 19.93 15.53 -1.64
N TRP A 210 20.85 16.50 -1.60
CA TRP A 210 21.23 17.17 -0.36
C TRP A 210 20.08 17.98 0.25
N MET A 211 19.37 18.75 -0.58
CA MET A 211 18.25 19.58 -0.13
C MET A 211 17.04 18.73 0.24
N ALA A 212 16.79 17.65 -0.50
CA ALA A 212 15.76 16.67 -0.15
C ALA A 212 16.01 16.09 1.26
N LYS A 213 17.24 15.63 1.54
CA LYS A 213 17.66 15.16 2.87
C LYS A 213 17.64 16.26 3.93
N HIS A 214 17.83 17.53 3.56
CA HIS A 214 17.66 18.64 4.49
C HIS A 214 16.21 18.80 4.91
N VAL A 215 15.28 18.87 3.96
CA VAL A 215 13.84 18.98 4.22
C VAL A 215 13.34 17.75 4.98
N ALA A 216 13.79 16.55 4.60
CA ALA A 216 13.46 15.31 5.31
C ALA A 216 13.80 15.45 6.80
N ARG A 217 15.03 15.87 7.14
CA ARG A 217 15.45 16.11 8.53
C ARG A 217 14.59 17.14 9.26
N LEU A 218 14.00 18.11 8.55
CA LEU A 218 13.04 19.04 9.16
C LEU A 218 11.75 18.32 9.54
N LEU A 219 11.21 17.44 8.70
CA LEU A 219 9.98 16.68 9.01
C LEU A 219 10.08 15.88 10.33
N HIS A 220 11.29 15.56 10.79
CA HIS A 220 11.50 14.92 12.09
C HIS A 220 11.35 15.82 13.31
N ARG A 221 11.49 17.12 13.16
CA ARG A 221 11.62 18.02 14.30
C ARG A 221 10.26 18.29 14.91
N LYS A 222 10.25 18.50 16.23
CA LYS A 222 9.04 18.88 16.98
C LYS A 222 8.43 20.18 16.45
N SER A 223 9.25 21.09 15.92
CA SER A 223 8.80 22.36 15.32
C SER A 223 7.89 22.18 14.11
N HIS A 224 7.97 21.03 13.43
CA HIS A 224 7.22 20.72 12.20
C HIS A 224 6.16 19.63 12.43
N ALA A 225 5.92 19.24 13.68
CA ALA A 225 5.03 18.14 14.03
C ALA A 225 3.61 18.36 13.54
N LYS A 226 3.08 19.58 13.67
CA LYS A 226 1.71 19.92 13.24
C LYS A 226 1.47 19.64 11.76
N THR A 227 2.43 19.95 10.89
CA THR A 227 2.33 19.68 9.45
C THR A 227 2.29 18.18 9.16
N VAL A 228 3.14 17.42 9.85
CA VAL A 228 3.20 15.94 9.69
C VAL A 228 1.94 15.28 10.25
N ASP A 229 1.43 15.75 11.39
CA ASP A 229 0.21 15.24 12.01
C ASP A 229 -1.02 15.56 11.15
N LEU A 230 -1.08 16.76 10.57
CA LEU A 230 -2.12 17.14 9.61
C LEU A 230 -2.14 16.20 8.39
N LEU A 231 -0.98 15.87 7.82
CA LEU A 231 -0.89 14.90 6.73
C LEU A 231 -1.38 13.52 7.16
N ALA A 232 -1.00 13.05 8.34
CA ALA A 232 -1.45 11.78 8.87
C ALA A 232 -2.97 11.73 9.06
N GLU A 233 -3.58 12.80 9.57
CA GLU A 233 -5.02 12.91 9.74
C GLU A 233 -5.73 12.99 8.38
N LYS A 234 -5.24 13.77 7.40
CA LYS A 234 -5.82 13.81 6.06
C LYS A 234 -5.83 12.44 5.40
N LEU A 235 -4.70 11.71 5.42
CA LEU A 235 -4.64 10.33 4.89
C LEU A 235 -5.65 9.41 5.58
N LYS A 236 -5.78 9.51 6.91
CA LYS A 236 -6.77 8.74 7.65
C LYS A 236 -8.21 9.10 7.27
N THR A 237 -8.51 10.38 7.15
CA THR A 237 -9.85 10.87 6.78
C THR A 237 -10.24 10.41 5.38
N VAL A 238 -9.36 10.55 4.38
CA VAL A 238 -9.69 10.14 3.01
C VAL A 238 -9.82 8.62 2.88
N ALA A 239 -9.05 7.85 3.65
CA ALA A 239 -9.11 6.39 3.65
C ALA A 239 -10.39 5.85 4.32
N SER A 240 -10.95 6.55 5.32
CA SER A 240 -12.19 6.14 6.00
C SER A 240 -13.45 6.14 5.12
N ALA A 241 -13.34 6.59 3.86
CA ALA A 241 -14.40 6.43 2.86
C ALA A 241 -14.56 4.96 2.41
N TYR A 242 -13.57 4.12 2.68
CA TYR A 242 -13.53 2.71 2.30
C TYR A 242 -13.85 1.82 3.51
N PRO A 243 -14.38 0.60 3.28
CA PRO A 243 -14.65 -0.33 4.37
C PRO A 243 -13.35 -0.91 4.96
N ASP A 244 -13.41 -1.30 6.23
CA ASP A 244 -12.42 -2.21 6.81
C ASP A 244 -12.51 -3.60 6.14
N ARG A 245 -11.41 -4.35 6.14
CA ARG A 245 -11.42 -5.75 5.68
C ARG A 245 -12.27 -6.62 6.63
N SER A 246 -12.93 -7.64 6.07
CA SER A 246 -13.58 -8.71 6.83
C SER A 246 -13.05 -10.06 6.37
N PHE A 247 -12.71 -10.91 7.33
CA PHE A 247 -12.05 -12.19 7.15
C PHE A 247 -12.97 -13.36 7.55
N GLY A 248 -14.24 -13.07 7.82
CA GLY A 248 -15.22 -13.99 8.36
C GLY A 248 -15.28 -13.93 9.89
N GLN A 249 -16.47 -14.22 10.43
CA GLN A 249 -16.82 -13.99 11.84
C GLN A 249 -15.77 -14.51 12.85
N GLU A 250 -15.22 -15.70 12.62
CA GLU A 250 -14.25 -16.29 13.54
C GLU A 250 -12.92 -15.52 13.55
N ARG A 251 -12.37 -15.18 12.38
CA ARG A 251 -11.12 -14.42 12.28
C ARG A 251 -11.31 -12.99 12.74
N ASP A 252 -12.41 -12.35 12.36
CA ASP A 252 -12.74 -10.98 12.78
C ASP A 252 -12.86 -10.89 14.32
N THR A 253 -13.44 -11.91 14.96
CA THR A 253 -13.50 -11.98 16.42
C THR A 253 -12.10 -12.07 17.05
N LYS A 254 -11.21 -12.91 16.50
CA LYS A 254 -9.82 -13.04 16.97
C LYS A 254 -9.04 -11.74 16.80
N TYR A 255 -9.18 -11.08 15.65
CA TYR A 255 -8.52 -9.81 15.35
C TYR A 255 -9.03 -8.67 16.23
N GLY A 256 -10.33 -8.67 16.53
CA GLY A 256 -10.95 -7.77 17.49
C GLY A 256 -10.33 -7.82 18.90
N ILE A 257 -9.82 -8.97 19.34
CA ILE A 257 -9.12 -9.11 20.63
C ILE A 257 -7.81 -8.31 20.62
N ALA A 258 -7.00 -8.46 19.57
CA ALA A 258 -5.73 -7.72 19.44
C ALA A 258 -5.97 -6.21 19.36
N MET A 259 -6.97 -5.78 18.59
CA MET A 259 -7.36 -4.36 18.51
C MET A 259 -7.86 -3.82 19.84
N LYS A 260 -8.68 -4.59 20.57
CA LYS A 260 -9.17 -4.19 21.90
C LYS A 260 -8.00 -3.99 22.87
N ALA A 261 -7.02 -4.90 22.89
CA ALA A 261 -5.84 -4.76 23.74
C ALA A 261 -5.01 -3.50 23.40
N ALA A 262 -4.83 -3.21 22.11
CA ALA A 262 -4.15 -1.98 21.67
C ALA A 262 -4.91 -0.71 22.09
N LEU A 263 -6.23 -0.69 21.94
CA LEU A 263 -7.10 0.43 22.32
C LEU A 263 -7.13 0.63 23.85
N GLU A 264 -7.15 -0.44 24.63
CA GLU A 264 -7.03 -0.38 26.10
C GLU A 264 -5.66 0.19 26.51
N GLY A 265 -4.58 -0.27 25.88
CA GLY A 265 -3.25 0.30 26.04
C GLY A 265 -3.19 1.79 25.70
N GLN A 266 -3.84 2.20 24.62
CA GLN A 266 -3.94 3.61 24.21
C GLN A 266 -4.64 4.46 25.28
N LYS A 267 -5.76 3.97 25.84
CA LYS A 267 -6.50 4.66 26.91
C LYS A 267 -5.63 4.86 28.16
N VAL A 268 -4.93 3.81 28.60
CA VAL A 268 -4.02 3.89 29.76
C VAL A 268 -2.87 4.88 29.53
N LEU A 269 -2.37 5.00 28.30
CA LEU A 269 -1.37 6.02 27.96
C LEU A 269 -1.96 7.43 27.95
N ALA A 270 -3.16 7.60 27.41
CA ALA A 270 -3.85 8.89 27.38
C ALA A 270 -4.13 9.43 28.79
N GLU A 271 -4.52 8.57 29.74
CA GLU A 271 -4.67 8.92 31.17
C GLU A 271 -3.38 9.44 31.80
N LYS A 272 -2.23 8.99 31.28
CA LYS A 272 -0.89 9.44 31.69
C LYS A 272 -0.39 10.66 30.90
N GLY A 273 -1.23 11.24 30.03
CA GLY A 273 -0.87 12.34 29.14
C GLY A 273 0.10 11.94 28.02
N ILE A 274 0.26 10.65 27.73
CA ILE A 274 1.15 10.14 26.70
C ILE A 274 0.34 9.95 25.42
N GLN A 275 0.71 10.68 24.37
CA GLN A 275 0.09 10.53 23.06
C GLN A 275 0.49 9.20 22.42
N SER A 276 -0.45 8.56 21.73
CA SER A 276 -0.19 7.34 20.96
C SER A 276 -1.22 7.14 19.84
N VAL A 277 -0.85 6.34 18.83
CA VAL A 277 -1.68 6.02 17.65
C VAL A 277 -1.82 4.51 17.55
N VAL A 278 -3.04 4.02 17.36
CA VAL A 278 -3.31 2.61 17.06
C VAL A 278 -3.27 2.40 15.55
N LEU A 279 -2.52 1.38 15.13
CA LEU A 279 -2.32 0.96 13.75
C LEU A 279 -2.56 -0.55 13.65
N ARG A 280 -2.77 -1.06 12.43
CA ARG A 280 -3.02 -2.48 12.18
C ARG A 280 -2.21 -2.99 10.98
N GLU A 281 -1.81 -4.25 11.06
CA GLU A 281 -1.23 -5.04 9.97
C GLU A 281 -2.24 -6.15 9.67
N GLU A 282 -2.65 -6.29 8.42
CA GLU A 282 -3.76 -7.15 8.02
C GLU A 282 -3.33 -8.09 6.88
N PRO A 283 -3.81 -9.36 6.87
CA PRO A 283 -3.67 -10.22 5.70
C PRO A 283 -4.51 -9.71 4.53
N PHE A 284 -4.21 -10.18 3.32
CA PHE A 284 -5.08 -10.03 2.16
C PHE A 284 -6.31 -10.93 2.25
N VAL A 285 -7.46 -10.43 1.79
CA VAL A 285 -8.75 -11.12 1.89
C VAL A 285 -8.87 -12.19 0.81
N GLU A 286 -8.62 -11.84 -0.45
CA GLU A 286 -8.92 -12.69 -1.62
C GLU A 286 -7.78 -13.64 -1.97
N ALA A 287 -6.53 -13.26 -1.70
CA ALA A 287 -5.36 -14.11 -1.92
C ALA A 287 -5.14 -15.14 -0.79
N ALA A 288 -5.88 -15.01 0.33
CA ALA A 288 -5.80 -15.88 1.50
C ALA A 288 -4.34 -16.13 1.94
N ASP A 289 -3.59 -15.05 2.14
CA ASP A 289 -2.21 -15.17 2.58
C ASP A 289 -2.11 -15.77 4.00
N THR A 290 -0.89 -16.17 4.38
CA THR A 290 -0.61 -16.77 5.69
C THR A 290 -0.28 -15.73 6.76
N LEU A 291 -0.46 -14.43 6.48
CA LEU A 291 -0.12 -13.38 7.42
C LEU A 291 -1.14 -13.34 8.56
N ASP A 292 -0.63 -13.18 9.77
CA ASP A 292 -1.46 -12.96 10.95
C ASP A 292 -1.71 -11.47 11.16
N PHE A 293 -2.95 -11.14 11.49
CA PHE A 293 -3.33 -9.80 11.92
C PHE A 293 -2.52 -9.37 13.16
N LYS A 294 -2.05 -8.13 13.15
CA LYS A 294 -1.40 -7.51 14.32
C LYS A 294 -2.00 -6.14 14.57
N ALA A 295 -2.22 -5.83 15.84
CA ALA A 295 -2.49 -4.46 16.27
C ALA A 295 -1.20 -3.85 16.81
N HIS A 296 -0.94 -2.59 16.49
CA HIS A 296 0.22 -1.86 16.94
C HIS A 296 -0.21 -0.59 17.68
N LEU A 297 0.52 -0.27 18.73
CA LEU A 297 0.42 0.98 19.45
C LEU A 297 1.73 1.73 19.28
N MET A 298 1.71 2.79 18.47
CA MET A 298 2.82 3.69 18.26
C MET A 298 2.76 4.81 19.32
N ILE A 299 3.73 4.81 20.23
CA ILE A 299 3.75 5.64 21.43
C ILE A 299 4.75 6.79 21.23
N TRP A 300 4.31 8.02 21.45
CA TRP A 300 5.21 9.18 21.38
C TRP A 300 6.13 9.24 22.60
N MET A 301 7.43 9.28 22.35
CA MET A 301 8.46 9.31 23.38
C MET A 301 9.02 10.73 23.56
N PRO A 302 9.45 11.11 24.78
CA PRO A 302 10.14 12.38 25.00
C PRO A 302 11.36 12.52 24.09
N GLY A 303 11.43 13.66 23.41
CA GLY A 303 12.55 14.06 22.56
C GLY A 303 12.83 15.55 22.71
N ILE A 304 14.10 15.94 22.53
CA ILE A 304 14.54 17.34 22.66
C ILE A 304 14.25 18.08 21.35
N ILE A 305 14.91 17.66 20.25
CA ILE A 305 14.79 18.31 18.94
C ILE A 305 13.86 17.51 18.01
N ASN A 306 14.11 16.20 17.93
CA ASN A 306 13.39 15.28 17.04
C ASN A 306 12.27 14.56 17.79
N ARG A 307 11.21 14.23 17.06
CA ARG A 307 10.17 13.33 17.53
C ARG A 307 10.71 11.90 17.57
N LYS A 308 10.27 11.12 18.55
CA LYS A 308 10.63 9.71 18.74
C LYS A 308 9.39 8.89 19.04
N THR A 309 9.43 7.64 18.65
CA THR A 309 8.34 6.67 18.83
C THR A 309 8.87 5.36 19.40
N GLU A 310 8.04 4.67 20.17
CA GLU A 310 8.19 3.26 20.56
C GLU A 310 6.98 2.50 20.02
N ILE A 311 7.17 1.28 19.54
CA ILE A 311 6.10 0.45 19.00
C ILE A 311 5.85 -0.71 19.94
N ARG A 312 4.58 -0.91 20.31
CA ARG A 312 4.12 -2.12 21.00
C ARG A 312 3.18 -2.88 20.09
N THR A 313 3.40 -4.18 19.98
CA THR A 313 2.61 -5.05 19.09
C THR A 313 1.78 -6.00 19.92
N PHE A 314 0.53 -6.16 19.52
CA PHE A 314 -0.44 -7.07 20.09
C PHE A 314 -0.82 -8.07 19.00
N THR A 315 -0.61 -9.34 19.30
CA THR A 315 -0.97 -10.45 18.41
C THR A 315 -1.95 -11.35 19.13
N PHE A 316 -2.80 -12.04 18.37
CA PHE A 316 -3.56 -13.14 18.95
C PHE A 316 -2.60 -14.31 19.27
N SER A 317 -2.42 -14.62 20.55
CA SER A 317 -1.75 -15.86 20.97
C SER A 317 -2.81 -16.85 21.41
N ALA A 318 -2.89 -18.02 20.77
CA ALA A 318 -3.84 -19.09 21.09
C ALA A 318 -3.72 -19.63 22.54
N LYS A 319 -2.81 -19.10 23.37
CA LYS A 319 -2.58 -19.49 24.77
C LYS A 319 -3.44 -18.74 25.79
N GLU A 320 -4.21 -17.72 25.41
CA GLU A 320 -4.98 -16.90 26.36
C GLU A 320 -6.46 -17.30 26.50
N ILE A 321 -6.85 -18.46 25.93
CA ILE A 321 -8.16 -19.08 26.18
C ILE A 321 -7.92 -20.39 26.93
N LYS A 322 -7.71 -20.31 28.25
CA LYS A 322 -7.93 -21.42 29.17
C LYS A 322 -8.52 -20.92 30.48
#